data_AF-A0A0F9LMM5-F1
#
_entry.id   AF-A0A0F9LMM5-F1
#
_cell.length_a   1.000
_cell.length_b   1.000
_cell.length_c   1.000
_cell.angle_alpha   90.00
_cell.angle_beta   90.00
_cell.angle_gamma   90.00
#
_symmetry.space_group_name_H-M   'P 1'
#
loop_
_entity.id
_entity.type
_entity.pdbx_description
1 polymer ?
#
loop_
_entity_poly.entity_id
_entity_poly.type
_entity_poly.pdbx_seq_one_letter_code
_entity_poly.pdbx_strand_id
1 'polypeptide(L)'
;MTSSYKAKGNIIVCGSRGMVEHETLQCVHCQRHWVKQPGSGNKRGFCRNCMGPLCGDEKCGPCIPFEKKLDLYEAGRLAVLR
;
A
#
# COMPACT_ATOMS: atom_id res chain seq x y z
N MET A 1 5.57 8.24 -17.54
CA MET A 1 5.99 8.62 -16.17
C MET A 1 6.13 7.35 -15.34
N THR A 2 7.36 6.91 -15.11
CA THR A 2 7.68 5.74 -14.28
C THR A 2 7.37 6.07 -12.82
N SER A 3 6.71 5.16 -12.11
CA SER A 3 6.47 5.32 -10.66
C SER A 3 7.83 5.40 -9.95
N SER A 4 8.20 6.59 -9.48
CA SER A 4 9.55 6.91 -8.96
C SER A 4 9.90 6.18 -7.65
N TYR A 5 8.95 5.47 -7.03
CA TYR A 5 9.15 4.78 -5.75
C TYR A 5 9.97 3.48 -5.90
N LYS A 6 10.91 3.27 -4.97
CA LYS A 6 11.67 2.01 -4.83
C LYS A 6 10.71 0.87 -4.51
N ALA A 7 10.86 -0.25 -5.20
CA ALA A 7 10.11 -1.48 -4.92
C ALA A 7 10.40 -1.99 -3.49
N LYS A 8 9.39 -2.58 -2.86
CA LYS A 8 9.48 -3.13 -1.50
C LYS A 8 9.49 -4.65 -1.46
N GLY A 9 9.05 -5.30 -2.52
CA GLY A 9 9.11 -6.76 -2.65
C GLY A 9 8.87 -7.19 -4.09
N ASN A 10 8.93 -8.50 -4.32
CA ASN A 10 8.62 -9.15 -5.58
C ASN A 10 7.48 -10.16 -5.40
N ILE A 11 6.67 -10.33 -6.43
CA ILE A 11 5.71 -11.44 -6.53
C ILE A 11 6.00 -12.22 -7.81
N ILE A 12 5.93 -13.54 -7.71
CA ILE A 12 6.10 -14.44 -8.85
C ILE A 12 4.73 -15.08 -9.11
N VAL A 13 4.20 -14.86 -10.30
CA VAL A 13 2.93 -15.43 -10.73
C VAL A 13 3.23 -16.57 -11.69
N CYS A 14 3.00 -17.81 -11.24
CA CYS A 14 3.16 -19.02 -12.05
C CYS A 14 1.81 -19.41 -12.64
N GLY A 15 1.69 -19.43 -13.96
CA GLY A 15 0.50 -19.87 -14.68
C GLY A 15 0.81 -20.86 -15.80
N SER A 16 -0.22 -21.32 -16.52
CA SER A 16 -0.07 -22.20 -17.68
C SER A 16 0.77 -21.60 -18.82
N ARG A 17 1.00 -20.28 -18.80
CA ARG A 17 1.80 -19.52 -19.76
C ARG A 17 3.24 -19.23 -19.29
N GLY A 18 3.66 -19.82 -18.18
CA GLY A 18 4.99 -19.62 -17.59
C GLY A 18 4.98 -18.82 -16.30
N MET A 19 6.17 -18.43 -15.84
CA MET A 19 6.38 -17.63 -14.64
C MET A 19 6.66 -16.18 -15.01
N VAL A 20 5.97 -15.25 -14.36
CA VAL A 20 6.22 -13.81 -14.50
C VAL A 20 6.53 -13.22 -13.14
N GLU A 21 7.65 -12.51 -13.05
CA GLU A 21 8.04 -11.76 -11.87
C GLU A 21 7.57 -10.30 -11.98
N HIS A 22 7.02 -9.78 -10.89
CA HIS A 22 6.61 -8.39 -10.78
C HIS A 22 7.16 -7.75 -9.51
N GLU A 23 7.66 -6.53 -9.65
CA GLU A 23 7.95 -5.67 -8.50
C GLU A 23 6.65 -5.19 -7.84
N THR A 24 6.67 -5.08 -6.51
CA THR A 24 5.55 -4.56 -5.72
C THR A 24 5.93 -3.33 -4.92
N LEU A 25 4.93 -2.50 -4.70
CA LEU A 25 4.95 -1.40 -3.75
C LEU A 25 4.06 -1.76 -2.56
N GLN A 26 4.37 -1.16 -1.41
CA GLN A 26 3.68 -1.36 -0.15
C GLN A 26 3.22 -0.02 0.42
N CYS A 27 1.97 0.05 0.88
CA CYS A 27 1.43 1.25 1.51
C CYS A 27 1.95 1.39 2.93
N VAL A 28 2.51 2.55 3.26
CA VAL A 28 3.06 2.82 4.60
C VAL A 28 2.02 2.87 5.73
N HIS A 29 0.73 3.02 5.43
CA HIS A 29 -0.33 3.07 6.44
C HIS A 29 -1.01 1.72 6.70
N CYS A 30 -1.25 0.93 5.66
CA CYS A 30 -2.04 -0.31 5.75
C CYS A 30 -1.28 -1.56 5.33
N GLN A 31 -0.03 -1.43 4.86
CA GLN A 31 0.81 -2.54 4.39
C GLN A 31 0.24 -3.33 3.21
N ARG A 32 -0.80 -2.80 2.53
CA ARG A 32 -1.32 -3.36 1.28
C ARG A 32 -0.23 -3.36 0.22
N HIS A 33 -0.07 -4.48 -0.48
CA HIS A 33 0.85 -4.62 -1.60
C HIS A 33 0.11 -4.46 -2.93
N TRP A 34 0.78 -3.91 -3.94
CA TRP A 34 0.30 -3.89 -5.32
C TRP A 34 1.46 -3.93 -6.32
N VAL A 35 1.18 -4.42 -7.52
CA VAL A 35 2.15 -4.46 -8.63
C VAL A 35 2.49 -3.04 -9.06
N LYS A 36 3.79 -2.74 -9.15
CA LYS A 36 4.29 -1.45 -9.62
C LYS A 36 4.09 -1.35 -11.14
N GLN A 37 3.08 -0.59 -11.55
CA GLN A 37 2.75 -0.38 -12.96
C GLN A 37 2.88 1.12 -13.33
N PRO A 38 3.90 1.51 -14.12
CA PRO A 38 3.99 2.84 -14.71
C PRO A 38 2.73 3.17 -15.52
N GLY A 39 2.19 4.38 -15.38
CA GLY A 39 1.05 4.83 -16.19
C GLY A 39 -0.29 4.15 -15.88
N SER A 40 -0.45 3.51 -14.72
CA SER A 40 -1.69 2.80 -14.36
C SER A 40 -2.97 3.67 -14.26
N GLY A 41 -2.89 4.99 -14.44
CA GLY A 41 -4.02 5.93 -14.29
C GLY A 41 -4.52 6.12 -12.85
N ASN A 42 -4.18 5.19 -11.94
CA ASN A 42 -4.58 5.23 -10.55
C ASN A 42 -3.78 6.27 -9.76
N LYS A 43 -4.47 7.31 -9.26
CA LYS A 43 -3.87 8.29 -8.35
C LYS A 43 -3.70 7.68 -6.97
N ARG A 44 -2.49 7.25 -6.67
CA ARG A 44 -2.09 6.81 -5.33
C ARG A 44 -1.40 7.97 -4.60
N GLY A 45 -1.77 8.19 -3.34
CA GLY A 45 -1.23 9.29 -2.55
C GLY A 45 0.18 9.03 -2.02
N PHE A 46 0.74 10.04 -1.34
CA PHE A 46 1.99 9.94 -0.59
C PHE A 46 1.80 10.55 0.79
N CYS A 47 2.23 9.84 1.83
CA CYS A 47 2.19 10.39 3.18
C CYS A 47 3.50 11.12 3.49
N ARG A 48 3.39 12.40 3.87
CA ARG A 48 4.53 13.23 4.27
C ARG A 48 5.05 12.91 5.68
N ASN A 49 4.24 12.26 6.51
CA ASN A 49 4.65 11.88 7.87
C ASN A 49 5.43 10.56 7.86
N CYS A 50 4.88 9.52 7.22
CA CYS A 50 5.54 8.22 7.06
C CYS A 50 6.55 8.17 5.90
N MET A 51 6.64 9.24 5.10
CA MET A 51 7.55 9.38 3.96
C MET A 51 7.46 8.22 2.96
N GLY A 52 6.24 7.86 2.54
CA GLY A 52 6.06 6.76 1.60
C GLY A 52 4.71 6.73 0.86
N PRO A 53 4.59 5.81 -0.11
CA PRO A 53 3.41 5.73 -0.97
C PRO A 53 2.19 5.20 -0.20
N LEU A 54 1.01 5.64 -0.61
CA LEU A 54 -0.28 5.19 -0.10
C LEU A 54 -0.96 4.27 -1.12
N CYS A 55 -1.87 3.43 -0.64
CA CYS A 55 -2.63 2.54 -1.53
C CYS A 55 -3.69 3.29 -2.34
N GLY A 56 -4.04 4.54 -1.99
CA GLY A 56 -5.08 5.33 -2.67
C GLY A 56 -6.50 5.06 -2.19
N ASP A 57 -6.68 4.24 -1.16
CA ASP A 57 -7.97 4.05 -0.49
C ASP A 57 -8.25 5.23 0.45
N GLU A 58 -9.47 5.78 0.38
CA GLU A 58 -9.89 6.93 1.20
C GLU A 58 -9.76 6.62 2.70
N LYS A 59 -10.08 5.38 3.10
CA LYS A 59 -9.99 4.92 4.49
C LYS A 59 -8.54 4.86 5.00
N CYS A 60 -7.60 4.80 4.07
CA CYS A 60 -6.17 4.75 4.33
C CYS A 60 -5.51 6.13 4.23
N GLY A 61 -6.27 7.19 3.92
CA GLY A 61 -5.79 8.57 3.88
C GLY A 61 -5.27 9.08 5.24
N PRO A 62 -6.00 8.87 6.35
CA PRO A 62 -5.56 9.33 7.67
C PRO A 62 -4.29 8.61 8.13
N CYS A 63 -3.24 9.37 8.42
CA CYS A 63 -2.02 8.86 9.04
C CYS A 63 -2.24 8.68 10.55
N ILE A 64 -2.31 7.43 11.01
CA ILE A 64 -2.48 7.10 12.43
C ILE A 64 -1.20 6.45 12.93
N PRO A 65 -0.60 6.94 14.03
CA PRO A 65 0.54 6.29 14.68
C PRO A 65 0.26 4.82 14.99
N PHE A 66 1.29 3.98 14.91
CA PHE A 66 1.13 2.54 15.05
C PHE A 66 0.50 2.13 16.40
N GLU A 67 0.94 2.72 17.50
CA GLU A 67 0.39 2.45 18.85
C GLU A 67 -1.12 2.73 18.91
N LYS A 68 -1.53 3.92 18.49
CA LYS A 68 -2.96 4.27 18.43
C LYS A 68 -3.77 3.35 17.51
N LYS A 69 -3.15 2.87 16.43
CA LYS A 69 -3.79 1.91 15.52
C LYS A 69 -3.97 0.54 16.21
N LEU A 70 -3.03 0.13 17.03
CA LEU A 70 -3.10 -1.09 17.83
C LEU A 70 -4.19 -0.97 18.90
N ASP A 71 -4.24 0.14 19.63
CA ASP A 71 -5.29 0.41 20.62
C ASP A 71 -6.69 0.34 19.99
N LEU A 72 -6.86 0.93 18.80
CA LEU A 72 -8.13 0.89 18.06
C LEU A 72 -8.48 -0.53 17.57
N TYR A 73 -7.49 -1.34 17.25
CA TYR A 73 -7.67 -2.73 16.85
C TYR A 73 -8.13 -3.58 18.05
N GLU A 74 -7.42 -3.48 19.18
CA GLU A 74 -7.72 -4.19 20.42
C GLU A 74 -9.07 -3.78 21.01
N ALA A 75 -9.43 -2.49 20.90
CA ALA A 75 -10.75 -1.99 21.30
C ALA A 75 -11.88 -2.37 20.33
N GLY A 76 -11.60 -3.03 19.21
CA GLY A 76 -12.59 -3.36 18.16
C GLY A 76 -13.14 -2.15 17.41
N ARG A 77 -12.53 -0.97 17.56
CA ARG A 77 -12.99 0.31 16.98
C ARG A 77 -12.31 0.68 15.68
N LEU A 78 -11.54 -0.22 15.08
CA LEU A 78 -10.89 0.03 13.78
C LEU A 78 -11.93 0.37 12.68
N ALA A 79 -13.18 -0.05 12.84
CA ALA A 79 -14.28 0.24 11.93
C ALA A 79 -14.74 1.72 11.92
N VAL A 80 -14.32 2.55 12.88
CA VAL A 80 -14.70 3.98 12.94
C VAL A 80 -13.96 4.83 11.88
N LEU A 81 -12.99 4.23 11.17
CA LEU A 81 -12.31 4.82 10.02
C LEU A 81 -12.92 4.36 8.68
N ARG A 82 -14.11 3.74 8.69
CA ARG A 82 -14.79 3.21 7.50
C ARG A 82 -15.79 4.17 6.88
#